data_AF-A0A3D1UW21-F1
#
_entry.id   AF-A0A3D1UW21-F1
#
_cell.length_a   1.000
_cell.length_b   1.000
_cell.length_c   1.000
_cell.angle_alpha   90.00
_cell.angle_beta   90.00
_cell.angle_gamma   90.00
#
_symmetry.space_group_name_H-M   'P 1'
#
loop_
_entity.id
_entity.type
_entity.pdbx_description
1 polymer ?
#
loop_
_entity_poly.entity_id
_entity_poly.type
_entity_poly.pdbx_seq_one_letter_code
_entity_poly.pdbx_strand_id
1 'polypeptide(L)' 'MPSNAEVNLTRLAKTSLPMDFVKLHEGEWNHQDWLVFCASLEEKGYTPIDLDQVGLLLEKAKSEYWENKH' A
#
# COMPACT_ATOMS: atom_id res chain seq x y z
N MET A 1 -4.35 -18.27 15.18
CA MET A 1 -5.21 -17.66 14.15
C MET A 1 -4.61 -16.33 13.80
N PRO A 2 -4.44 -16.00 12.51
CA PRO A 2 -3.93 -14.69 12.12
C PRO A 2 -4.88 -13.59 12.61
N SER A 3 -4.34 -12.44 12.97
CA SER A 3 -5.15 -11.29 13.36
C SER A 3 -5.89 -10.71 12.14
N ASN A 4 -6.99 -9.99 12.37
CA ASN A 4 -7.69 -9.30 11.28
C ASN A 4 -6.76 -8.33 10.51
N ALA A 5 -5.78 -7.74 11.20
CA ALA A 5 -4.76 -6.88 10.59
C ALA A 5 -3.87 -7.63 9.60
N GLU A 6 -3.38 -8.83 9.97
CA GLU A 6 -2.58 -9.68 9.09
C GLU A 6 -3.40 -10.18 7.89
N VAL A 7 -4.68 -10.52 8.10
CA VAL A 7 -5.59 -10.93 7.03
C VAL A 7 -5.81 -9.80 6.03
N ASN A 8 -6.08 -8.58 6.51
CA ASN A 8 -6.28 -7.42 5.66
C ASN A 8 -5.01 -7.01 4.92
N LEU A 9 -3.85 -7.07 5.56
CA LEU A 9 -2.55 -6.82 4.92
C LEU A 9 -2.27 -7.85 3.80
N THR A 10 -2.50 -9.13 4.07
CA THR A 10 -2.35 -10.20 3.08
C THR A 10 -3.31 -10.02 1.91
N ARG A 11 -4.53 -9.56 2.17
CA ARG A 11 -5.51 -9.23 1.12
C ARG A 11 -5.03 -8.05 0.28
N LEU A 12 -4.55 -6.97 0.91
CA LEU A 12 -4.04 -5.78 0.23
C LEU A 12 -2.85 -6.12 -0.68
N ALA A 13 -1.89 -6.91 -0.19
CA ALA A 13 -0.70 -7.33 -0.94
C ALA A 13 -1.00 -8.16 -2.19
N LYS A 14 -2.20 -8.75 -2.30
CA LYS A 14 -2.66 -9.48 -3.49
C LYS A 14 -3.38 -8.60 -4.51
N THR A 15 -3.63 -7.33 -4.18
CA THR A 15 -4.26 -6.37 -5.10
C THR A 15 -3.23 -5.54 -5.84
N SER A 16 -3.67 -4.84 -6.89
CA SER A 16 -2.85 -3.84 -7.57
C SER A 16 -2.74 -2.53 -6.80
N LEU A 17 -3.55 -2.31 -5.75
CA LEU A 17 -3.64 -1.02 -5.04
C LEU A 17 -2.27 -0.43 -4.61
N PRO A 18 -1.33 -1.21 -4.04
CA PRO A 18 0.00 -0.69 -3.71
C PRO A 18 0.77 -0.19 -4.93
N MET A 19 0.76 -0.98 -6.00
CA MET A 19 1.47 -0.67 -7.25
C MET A 19 0.79 0.49 -8.01
N ASP A 20 -0.53 0.55 -8.00
CA ASP A 20 -1.31 1.63 -8.62
C ASP A 20 -1.06 2.96 -7.92
N PHE A 21 -0.97 2.96 -6.58
CA PHE A 21 -0.56 4.13 -5.80
C PHE A 21 0.85 4.57 -6.19
N VAL A 22 1.83 3.66 -6.18
CA VAL A 22 3.22 3.98 -6.59
C VAL A 22 3.27 4.59 -7.99
N LYS A 23 2.56 4.00 -8.97
CA LYS A 23 2.53 4.49 -10.35
C LYS A 23 1.88 5.87 -10.47
N LEU A 24 0.76 6.09 -9.78
CA LEU A 24 0.05 7.37 -9.78
C LEU A 24 0.95 8.51 -9.29
N HIS A 25 1.81 8.20 -8.32
CA HIS A 25 2.75 9.13 -7.73
C HIS A 25 4.17 9.03 -8.34
N GLU A 26 4.34 8.32 -9.46
CA GLU A 26 5.64 8.14 -10.14
C GLU A 26 6.79 7.65 -9.24
N GLY A 27 6.47 6.89 -8.19
CA GLY A 27 7.43 6.40 -7.20
C GLY A 27 7.79 7.38 -6.09
N GLU A 28 7.18 8.57 -6.06
CA GLU A 28 7.43 9.62 -5.06
C GLU A 28 6.12 10.19 -4.53
N TRP A 29 5.85 9.99 -3.24
CA TRP A 29 4.66 10.54 -2.58
C TRP A 29 5.06 11.31 -1.33
N ASN A 30 4.27 12.32 -0.98
CA ASN A 30 4.46 13.07 0.25
C ASN A 30 3.58 12.51 1.39
N HIS A 31 3.63 13.15 2.55
CA HIS A 31 2.82 12.73 3.70
C HIS A 31 1.31 12.84 3.47
N GLN A 32 0.85 13.85 2.72
CA GLN A 32 -0.57 14.02 2.42
C GLN A 32 -1.11 12.92 1.49
N ASP A 33 -0.34 12.53 0.48
CA ASP A 33 -0.66 11.42 -0.41
C ASP A 33 -0.79 10.10 0.38
N TRP A 34 0.14 9.88 1.32
CA TRP A 34 0.09 8.77 2.25
C TRP A 34 -1.20 8.74 3.08
N LEU A 35 -1.59 9.87 3.68
CA LEU A 35 -2.82 9.95 4.47
C LEU A 35 -4.07 9.68 3.63
N VAL A 36 -4.12 10.18 2.39
CA VAL A 36 -5.22 9.91 1.45
C VAL A 36 -5.29 8.43 1.11
N PHE A 37 -4.14 7.77 0.90
CA PHE A 37 -4.10 6.33 0.66
C PHE A 37 -4.61 5.55 1.88
N CYS A 38 -4.18 5.88 3.10
CA CYS A 38 -4.68 5.26 4.33
C CYS A 38 -6.20 5.40 4.48
N ALA A 39 -6.75 6.59 4.26
CA ALA A 39 -8.19 6.82 4.30
C ALA A 39 -8.93 5.96 3.26
N SER A 40 -8.37 5.83 2.05
CA SER A 40 -8.95 4.97 1.02
C SER A 40 -8.95 3.48 1.40
N LEU A 41 -7.97 3.02 2.18
CA LEU A 41 -7.91 1.65 2.70
C LEU A 41 -9.01 1.40 3.74
N GLU A 42 -9.26 2.39 4.61
CA GLU A 42 -10.36 2.35 5.57
C GLU A 42 -11.71 2.27 4.87
N GLU A 43 -11.97 3.15 3.90
CA GLU A 43 -13.20 3.13 3.10
C GLU A 43 -13.42 1.81 2.35
N LYS A 44 -12.34 1.17 1.91
CA LYS A 44 -12.35 -0.14 1.24
C LYS A 44 -12.42 -1.33 2.21
N GLY A 45 -12.53 -1.08 3.52
CA GLY A 45 -12.72 -2.12 4.54
C GLY A 45 -11.46 -2.93 4.86
N TYR A 46 -10.27 -2.33 4.72
CA TYR A 46 -9.02 -2.93 5.17
C TYR A 46 -8.72 -2.68 6.65
N THR A 47 -9.54 -1.92 7.38
CA THR A 47 -9.36 -1.71 8.82
C THR A 47 -9.91 -2.89 9.65
N PRO A 48 -9.20 -3.37 10.69
CA PRO A 48 -7.88 -2.91 11.15
C PRO A 48 -6.75 -3.38 10.21
N ILE A 49 -5.70 -2.58 10.05
CA ILE A 49 -4.47 -2.89 9.31
C ILE A 49 -3.28 -2.21 9.97
N ASP A 50 -2.10 -2.82 9.88
CA ASP A 50 -0.84 -2.23 10.33
C ASP A 50 -0.29 -1.30 9.24
N LEU A 51 -0.32 0.00 9.49
CA LEU A 51 0.10 1.02 8.54
C LEU A 51 1.63 1.02 8.31
N ASP A 52 2.44 0.58 9.27
CA ASP A 52 3.88 0.43 9.08
C ASP A 52 4.17 -0.66 8.04
N GLN A 53 3.42 -1.77 8.11
CA GLN A 53 3.52 -2.83 7.11
C GLN A 53 3.01 -2.42 5.73
N VAL A 54 1.99 -1.56 5.68
CA VAL A 54 1.54 -0.97 4.40
C VAL A 54 2.64 -0.09 3.81
N GLY A 55 3.35 0.69 4.62
CA GLY A 55 4.51 1.47 4.16
C GLY A 55 5.59 0.58 3.52
N LEU A 56 5.95 -0.53 4.17
CA LEU A 56 6.91 -1.50 3.63
C LEU A 56 6.43 -2.11 2.30
N LEU A 57 5.12 -2.37 2.17
CA LEU A 57 4.54 -2.87 0.93
C LEU A 57 4.64 -1.86 -0.22
N LEU A 58 4.46 -0.57 0.07
CA LEU A 58 4.64 0.51 -0.91
C LEU A 58 6.10 0.67 -1.33
N GLU A 59 7.06 0.60 -0.39
CA GLU A 59 8.50 0.66 -0.71
C GLU A 59 8.96 -0.53 -1.58
N LYS A 60 8.40 -1.72 -1.34
CA LYS A 60 8.63 -2.88 -2.21
C LYS A 60 8.07 -2.63 -3.62
N ALA A 61 6.82 -2.19 -3.72
CA ALA A 61 6.20 -1.87 -5.01
C ALA A 61 6.93 -0.74 -5.75
N LYS A 62 7.48 0.24 -5.02
CA LYS A 62 8.35 1.29 -5.54
C LYS A 62 9.61 0.72 -6.17
N SER A 63 10.30 -0.19 -5.47
CA SER A 63 11.49 -0.87 -6.02
C SER A 63 11.16 -1.58 -7.34
N GLU A 64 10.08 -2.35 -7.37
CA GLU A 64 9.60 -3.03 -8.59
C GLU A 64 9.21 -2.06 -9.71
N TYR A 65 8.62 -0.90 -9.39
CA TYR A 65 8.31 0.15 -10.38
C TYR A 65 9.57 0.70 -11.05
N TRP A 66 10.62 0.98 -10.28
CA TRP A 66 11.88 1.51 -10.80
C TRP A 66 12.66 0.48 -11.62
N GLU A 67 12.67 -0.78 -11.20
CA GLU A 67 13.28 -1.88 -11.95
C GLU A 67 12.65 -2.05 -13.34
N ASN A 68 11.33 -1.94 -13.44
CA ASN A 68 10.59 -2.08 -14.70
C ASN A 68 10.60 -0.83 -15.60
N LYS A 69 11.11 0.32 -15.10
CA LYS A 69 11.21 1.58 -15.86
C LYS A 69 12.52 1.68 -16.65
N HIS A 70 13.45 0.74 -16.46
CA HIS A 70 14.70 0.60 -17.21
C HIS A 70 14.50 -0.20 -18.50
#